data_AF-A0A5B0WM15-F1
#
_entry.id   AF-A0A5B0WM15-F1
#
_cell.length_a   1.000
_cell.length_b   1.000
_cell.length_c   1.000
_cell.angle_alpha   90.00
_cell.angle_beta   90.00
_cell.angle_gamma   90.00
#
_symmetry.space_group_name_H-M   'P 1'
#
loop_
_entity.id
_entity.type
_entity.pdbx_description
1 polymer ?
#
loop_
_entity_poly.entity_id
_entity_poly.type
_entity_poly.pdbx_seq_one_letter_code
_entity_poly.pdbx_strand_id
1 'polypeptide(L)'
;MIMVLTIQMLRGIAALLVVMFHIRGTLNGVYAQSNLGDLLFLSGPAGVDLFFVISGFIICLSSKKNEEHKVGKFAIRRLFRVYPLFFVSLVAYQIFVFPEFHIDSFFRSAFLLPRDYSGNAPYFGYNLLFPAWTLLFEVTFYALFTVALAVSHKHRVKICSAIIISIYILRYCKLAA
;
A
#
# COMPACT_ATOMS: atom_id res chain seq x y z
N MET A 1 -1.79 14.19 21.46
CA MET A 1 -1.01 12.98 21.83
C MET A 1 -1.84 11.71 21.69
N ILE A 2 -3.03 11.63 22.29
CA ILE A 2 -3.94 10.46 22.24
C ILE A 2 -4.34 10.06 20.80
N MET A 3 -4.74 11.02 19.95
CA MET A 3 -5.15 10.73 18.55
C MET A 3 -4.05 10.05 17.73
N VAL A 4 -2.77 10.33 17.99
CA VAL A 4 -1.66 9.70 17.26
C VAL A 4 -1.47 8.26 17.73
N LEU A 5 -1.64 7.99 19.03
CA LEU A 5 -1.48 6.66 19.61
C LEU A 5 -2.56 5.69 19.09
N THR A 6 -3.83 6.09 19.13
CA THR A 6 -4.95 5.25 18.66
C THR A 6 -4.81 4.87 17.19
N ILE A 7 -4.33 5.81 16.35
CA ILE A 7 -4.05 5.55 14.93
C ILE A 7 -2.93 4.52 14.76
N GLN A 8 -1.86 4.57 15.57
CA GLN A 8 -0.80 3.56 15.49
C GLN A 8 -1.29 2.19 15.96
N MET A 9 -2.10 2.12 17.01
CA MET A 9 -2.72 0.87 17.45
C MET A 9 -3.59 0.26 16.35
N LEU A 10 -4.38 1.09 15.67
CA LEU A 10 -5.22 0.64 14.56
C LEU A 10 -4.39 0.11 13.38
N ARG A 11 -3.24 0.74 13.08
CA ARG A 11 -2.27 0.21 12.10
C ARG A 11 -1.68 -1.13 12.55
N GLY A 12 -1.43 -1.31 13.84
CA GLY A 12 -0.98 -2.59 14.41
C GLY A 12 -2.03 -3.68 14.23
N ILE A 13 -3.30 -3.38 14.51
CA ILE A 13 -4.42 -4.32 14.27
C ILE A 13 -4.53 -4.66 12.79
N ALA A 14 -4.46 -3.65 11.91
CA ALA A 14 -4.48 -3.85 10.47
C ALA A 14 -3.33 -4.76 9.99
N ALA A 15 -2.10 -4.54 10.50
CA ALA A 15 -0.95 -5.38 10.20
C ALA A 15 -1.18 -6.83 10.63
N LEU A 16 -1.71 -7.04 11.83
CA LEU A 16 -1.94 -8.36 12.38
C LEU A 16 -2.98 -9.13 11.56
N LEU A 17 -4.08 -8.48 11.15
CA LEU A 17 -5.09 -9.09 10.29
C LEU A 17 -4.48 -9.59 8.97
N VAL A 18 -3.60 -8.80 8.35
CA VAL A 18 -2.92 -9.18 7.11
C VAL A 18 -1.98 -10.36 7.33
N VAL A 19 -1.17 -10.34 8.41
CA VAL A 19 -0.28 -11.45 8.74
C VAL A 19 -1.08 -12.73 8.98
N MET A 20 -2.14 -12.66 9.79
CA MET A 20 -3.00 -13.80 10.10
C MET A 20 -3.66 -14.38 8.85
N PHE A 21 -4.06 -13.53 7.90
CA PHE A 21 -4.56 -14.01 6.61
C PHE A 21 -3.51 -14.81 5.83
N HIS A 22 -2.25 -14.37 5.81
CA HIS A 22 -1.19 -15.07 5.06
C HIS A 22 -0.81 -16.40 5.70
N ILE A 23 -0.83 -16.49 7.04
CA ILE A 23 -0.52 -17.74 7.75
C ILE A 23 -1.75 -18.62 7.98
N ARG A 24 -2.96 -18.19 7.63
CA ARG A 24 -4.20 -18.95 7.92
C ARG A 24 -4.15 -20.39 7.42
N GLY A 25 -3.50 -20.61 6.28
CA GLY A 25 -3.36 -21.94 5.68
C GLY A 25 -2.62 -22.92 6.59
N THR A 26 -1.76 -22.45 7.50
CA THR A 26 -1.04 -23.31 8.44
C THR A 26 -1.91 -23.82 9.58
N LEU A 27 -3.11 -23.27 9.78
CA LEU A 27 -4.07 -23.73 10.78
C LEU A 27 -5.11 -24.70 10.21
N ASN A 28 -5.32 -24.67 8.90
CA ASN A 28 -6.24 -25.59 8.23
C ASN A 28 -5.69 -27.02 8.25
N GLY A 29 -6.53 -27.99 8.57
CA GLY A 29 -6.18 -29.40 8.65
C GLY A 29 -5.39 -29.82 9.90
N VAL A 30 -5.12 -28.90 10.84
CA VAL A 30 -4.37 -29.18 12.08
C VAL A 30 -5.28 -29.59 13.24
N TYR A 31 -6.48 -29.03 13.32
CA TYR A 31 -7.43 -29.24 14.41
C TYR A 31 -8.69 -29.97 13.93
N ALA A 32 -9.55 -30.37 14.88
CA ALA A 32 -10.84 -31.02 14.57
C ALA A 32 -11.69 -30.20 13.58
N GLN A 33 -11.63 -28.87 13.68
CA GLN A 33 -12.16 -27.99 12.64
C GLN A 33 -11.16 -27.85 11.50
N SER A 34 -11.43 -28.51 10.37
CA SER A 34 -10.51 -28.61 9.24
C SER A 34 -10.23 -27.27 8.54
N ASN A 35 -11.15 -26.31 8.59
CA ASN A 35 -11.04 -24.99 7.98
C ASN A 35 -10.85 -23.85 9.01
N LEU A 36 -10.27 -24.14 10.18
CA LEU A 36 -10.17 -23.18 11.28
C LEU A 36 -9.48 -21.86 10.89
N GLY A 37 -8.42 -21.94 10.09
CA GLY A 37 -7.69 -20.76 9.62
C GLY A 37 -8.54 -19.87 8.73
N ASP A 38 -9.24 -20.45 7.76
CA ASP A 38 -10.17 -19.68 6.92
C ASP A 38 -11.34 -19.12 7.74
N LEU A 39 -11.90 -19.91 8.66
CA LEU A 39 -12.99 -19.45 9.53
C LEU A 39 -12.62 -18.18 10.31
N LEU A 40 -11.39 -18.10 10.82
CA LEU A 40 -10.93 -16.99 11.65
C LEU A 40 -10.38 -15.81 10.84
N PHE A 41 -9.68 -16.08 9.74
CA PHE A 41 -8.80 -15.09 9.12
C PHE A 41 -8.99 -14.91 7.61
N LEU A 42 -10.02 -15.52 7.00
CA LEU A 42 -10.33 -15.30 5.57
C LEU A 42 -10.57 -13.82 5.25
N SER A 43 -11.17 -13.07 6.18
CA SER A 43 -11.43 -11.63 6.04
C SER A 43 -10.24 -10.74 6.39
N GLY A 44 -9.06 -11.29 6.69
CA GLY A 44 -7.87 -10.48 7.01
C GLY A 44 -7.39 -9.50 5.92
N PRO A 45 -7.73 -9.65 4.61
CA PRO A 45 -7.46 -8.61 3.61
C PRO A 45 -8.13 -7.26 3.92
N ALA A 46 -9.19 -7.24 4.74
CA ALA A 46 -9.79 -5.98 5.23
C ALA A 46 -8.79 -5.09 6.01
N GLY A 47 -7.71 -5.68 6.54
CA GLY A 47 -6.60 -4.91 7.12
C GLY A 47 -5.91 -4.00 6.08
N VAL A 48 -5.84 -4.42 4.82
CA VAL A 48 -5.27 -3.61 3.72
C VAL A 48 -6.15 -2.38 3.47
N ASP A 49 -7.47 -2.55 3.40
CA ASP A 49 -8.41 -1.43 3.23
C ASP A 49 -8.28 -0.43 4.37
N LEU A 50 -8.16 -0.92 5.61
CA LEU A 50 -7.95 -0.10 6.79
C LEU A 50 -6.63 0.68 6.72
N PHE A 51 -5.54 0.09 6.21
CA PHE A 51 -4.28 0.80 5.97
C PHE A 51 -4.46 1.97 4.99
N PHE A 52 -5.20 1.79 3.90
CA PHE A 52 -5.44 2.86 2.93
C PHE A 52 -6.27 3.99 3.52
N VAL A 53 -7.32 3.69 4.27
CA VAL A 53 -8.14 4.69 4.97
C VAL A 53 -7.29 5.51 5.96
N ILE A 54 -6.49 4.83 6.79
CA ILE A 54 -5.60 5.49 7.75
C ILE A 54 -4.56 6.35 7.03
N SER A 55 -4.00 5.87 5.91
CA SER A 55 -2.99 6.60 5.14
C SER A 55 -3.56 7.90 4.55
N GLY A 56 -4.77 7.83 3.97
CA GLY A 56 -5.49 9.01 3.50
C GLY A 56 -5.76 10.02 4.62
N PHE A 57 -6.24 9.54 5.77
CA PHE A 57 -6.47 10.38 6.95
C PHE A 57 -5.18 11.08 7.44
N ILE A 58 -4.08 10.32 7.62
CA ILE A 58 -2.79 10.86 8.08
C ILE A 58 -2.23 11.89 7.09
N ILE A 59 -2.37 11.66 5.78
CA ILE A 59 -1.89 12.60 4.77
C ILE A 59 -2.64 13.92 4.82
N CYS A 60 -3.98 13.87 4.83
CA CYS A 60 -4.82 15.04 4.97
C CYS A 60 -4.50 15.83 6.26
N LEU A 61 -4.32 15.13 7.38
CA LEU A 61 -3.96 15.74 8.66
C LEU A 61 -2.55 16.36 8.62
N SER A 62 -1.57 15.65 8.09
CA SER A 62 -0.18 16.12 8.04
C SER A 62 0.02 17.35 7.15
N SER A 63 -0.82 17.49 6.13
CA SER A 63 -0.82 18.63 5.21
C SER A 63 -1.65 19.82 5.72
N LYS A 64 -2.33 19.71 6.88
CA LYS A 64 -3.07 20.85 7.47
C LYS A 64 -2.15 21.89 8.11
N LYS A 65 -0.97 21.51 8.60
CA LYS A 65 0.01 22.49 9.08
C LYS A 65 0.47 23.31 7.87
N ASN A 66 0.14 24.60 7.89
CA ASN A 66 0.38 25.57 6.83
C ASN A 66 1.90 25.84 6.69
N GLU A 67 2.65 24.84 6.21
CA GLU A 67 4.01 25.06 5.70
C GLU A 67 3.85 25.43 4.22
N GLU A 68 3.56 26.70 3.95
CA GLU A 68 3.18 27.24 2.63
C GLU A 68 4.14 26.93 1.47
N HIS A 69 5.32 26.33 1.70
CA HIS A 69 6.36 26.27 0.68
C HIS A 69 7.16 24.96 0.59
N LYS A 70 6.65 23.80 1.03
CA LYS A 70 7.47 22.57 0.95
C LYS A 70 6.76 21.31 0.47
N VAL A 71 6.13 21.38 -0.71
CA VAL A 71 5.67 20.19 -1.48
C VAL A 71 6.78 19.13 -1.56
N GLY A 72 8.02 19.55 -1.86
CA GLY A 72 9.18 18.65 -1.88
C GLY A 72 9.48 17.99 -0.53
N LYS A 73 9.41 18.74 0.58
CA LYS A 73 9.60 18.17 1.93
C LYS A 73 8.50 17.19 2.30
N PHE A 74 7.26 17.43 1.85
CA PHE A 74 6.18 16.47 2.00
C PHE A 74 6.52 15.17 1.26
N ALA A 75 6.88 15.23 -0.03
CA ALA A 75 7.22 14.06 -0.83
C ALA A 75 8.41 13.28 -0.23
N ILE A 76 9.50 13.97 0.12
CA ILE A 76 10.70 13.36 0.72
C ILE A 76 10.35 12.63 2.02
N ARG A 77 9.62 13.28 2.94
CA ARG A 77 9.20 12.65 4.21
C ARG A 77 8.38 11.38 3.99
N ARG A 78 7.61 11.31 2.90
CA ARG A 78 6.78 10.15 2.56
C ARG A 78 7.59 9.04 1.90
N LEU A 79 8.52 9.38 1.01
CA LEU A 79 9.44 8.42 0.41
C LEU A 79 10.33 7.76 1.46
N PHE A 80 10.98 8.54 2.33
CA PHE A 80 11.83 8.01 3.41
C PHE A 80 11.06 7.25 4.49
N ARG A 81 9.74 7.37 4.53
CA ARG A 81 8.91 6.56 5.43
C ARG A 81 8.70 5.14 4.90
N VAL A 82 8.62 4.97 3.58
CA VAL A 82 8.24 3.70 2.94
C VAL A 82 9.48 2.95 2.40
N TYR A 83 10.30 3.63 1.61
CA TYR A 83 11.39 3.00 0.86
C TYR A 83 12.47 2.34 1.73
N PRO A 84 12.94 2.91 2.86
CA PRO A 84 14.00 2.27 3.64
C PRO A 84 13.59 0.91 4.20
N LEU A 85 12.43 0.83 4.85
CA LEU A 85 11.92 -0.43 5.39
C LEU A 85 11.57 -1.42 4.28
N PHE A 86 10.97 -0.95 3.18
CA PHE A 86 10.71 -1.77 2.01
C PHE A 86 11.98 -2.39 1.45
N PHE A 87 13.03 -1.58 1.23
CA PHE A 87 14.28 -2.05 0.64
C PHE A 87 15.00 -3.06 1.54
N VAL A 88 15.04 -2.81 2.85
CA VAL A 88 15.57 -3.78 3.83
C VAL A 88 14.79 -5.10 3.76
N SER A 89 13.45 -5.02 3.66
CA SER A 89 12.59 -6.20 3.57
C SER A 89 12.82 -6.96 2.26
N LEU A 90 13.03 -6.24 1.15
CA LEU A 90 13.30 -6.83 -0.16
C LEU A 90 14.64 -7.56 -0.18
N VAL A 91 15.68 -6.93 0.33
CA VAL A 91 17.02 -7.53 0.43
C VAL A 91 17.00 -8.75 1.35
N ALA A 92 16.36 -8.65 2.52
CA ALA A 92 16.21 -9.78 3.42
C ALA A 92 15.47 -10.94 2.74
N TYR A 93 14.37 -10.66 2.05
CA TYR A 93 13.61 -11.68 1.33
C TYR A 93 14.41 -12.35 0.20
N GLN A 94 15.17 -11.56 -0.57
CA GLN A 94 16.07 -12.08 -1.60
C GLN A 94 17.14 -13.00 -0.99
N ILE A 95 17.73 -12.64 0.16
CA ILE A 95 18.79 -13.46 0.77
C ILE A 95 18.23 -14.75 1.39
N PHE A 96 17.10 -14.69 2.09
CA PHE A 96 16.62 -15.79 2.91
C PHE A 96 15.59 -16.71 2.23
N VAL A 97 14.89 -16.23 1.19
CA VAL A 97 13.77 -16.98 0.57
C VAL A 97 14.05 -17.34 -0.88
N PHE A 98 14.66 -16.43 -1.66
CA PHE A 98 14.97 -16.65 -3.07
C PHE A 98 16.47 -16.55 -3.35
N PRO A 99 17.26 -17.60 -3.09
CA PRO A 99 18.71 -17.55 -3.26
C PRO A 99 19.14 -17.30 -4.72
N GLU A 100 18.29 -17.65 -5.70
CA GLU A 100 18.52 -17.34 -7.11
C GLU A 100 18.29 -15.85 -7.40
N PHE A 101 19.36 -15.15 -7.78
CA PHE A 101 19.32 -13.73 -8.06
C PHE A 101 19.07 -13.45 -9.54
N HIS A 102 17.88 -12.93 -9.84
CA HIS A 102 17.54 -12.39 -11.15
C HIS A 102 17.50 -10.87 -11.12
N ILE A 103 18.45 -10.25 -11.83
CA ILE A 103 18.66 -8.80 -11.82
C ILE A 103 17.39 -8.02 -12.26
N ASP A 104 16.68 -8.48 -13.30
CA ASP A 104 15.45 -7.84 -13.78
C ASP A 104 14.33 -7.90 -12.73
N SER A 105 14.08 -9.07 -12.13
CA SER A 105 13.08 -9.25 -11.07
C SER A 105 13.36 -8.39 -9.85
N PHE A 106 14.63 -8.31 -9.44
CA PHE A 106 15.07 -7.47 -8.32
C PHE A 106 14.87 -5.98 -8.61
N PHE A 107 15.32 -5.51 -9.79
CA PHE A 107 15.14 -4.11 -10.18
C PHE A 107 13.67 -3.71 -10.27
N ARG A 108 12.83 -4.52 -10.93
CA ARG A 108 11.38 -4.25 -11.01
C ARG A 108 10.77 -4.14 -9.62
N SER A 109 11.11 -5.09 -8.74
CA SER A 109 10.64 -5.06 -7.34
C SER A 109 11.13 -3.83 -6.60
N ALA A 110 12.42 -3.48 -6.70
CA ALA A 110 13.01 -2.32 -6.02
C ALA A 110 12.36 -0.98 -6.40
N PHE A 111 11.91 -0.85 -7.64
CA PHE A 111 11.18 0.32 -8.14
C PHE A 111 9.65 0.16 -8.08
N LEU A 112 9.14 -0.90 -7.46
CA LEU A 112 7.71 -1.24 -7.36
C LEU A 112 7.02 -1.32 -8.74
N LEU A 113 7.76 -1.65 -9.80
CA LEU A 113 7.22 -1.77 -11.15
C LEU A 113 6.40 -3.07 -11.28
N PRO A 114 5.19 -3.01 -11.86
CA PRO A 114 4.45 -4.22 -12.21
C PRO A 114 5.27 -5.15 -13.11
N ARG A 115 5.15 -6.46 -12.86
CA ARG A 115 5.83 -7.46 -13.68
C ARG A 115 5.07 -7.78 -14.96
N ASP A 116 3.75 -7.75 -14.89
CA ASP A 116 2.86 -8.09 -15.99
C ASP A 116 1.67 -7.13 -16.07
N TYR A 117 1.72 -6.21 -17.03
CA TYR A 117 0.65 -5.25 -17.29
C TYR A 117 -0.61 -5.88 -17.91
N SER A 118 -0.51 -7.08 -18.47
CA SER A 118 -1.66 -7.84 -18.96
C SER A 118 -2.36 -8.65 -17.86
N GLY A 119 -1.71 -8.76 -16.69
CA GLY A 119 -2.23 -9.48 -15.54
C GLY A 119 -3.45 -8.82 -14.89
N ASN A 120 -4.15 -9.60 -14.06
CA ASN A 120 -5.31 -9.12 -13.34
C ASN A 120 -4.95 -8.05 -12.30
N ALA A 121 -5.76 -6.98 -12.26
CA ALA A 121 -5.74 -6.03 -11.16
C ALA A 121 -6.18 -6.72 -9.85
N PRO A 122 -5.68 -6.30 -8.67
CA PRO A 122 -4.74 -5.19 -8.45
C PRO A 122 -3.25 -5.57 -8.56
N TYR A 123 -2.93 -6.83 -8.85
CA TYR A 123 -1.58 -7.36 -8.66
C TYR A 123 -0.62 -7.06 -9.83
N PHE A 124 -1.12 -7.13 -11.08
CA PHE A 124 -0.33 -6.86 -12.30
C PHE A 124 1.02 -7.62 -12.34
N GLY A 125 0.96 -8.90 -11.99
CA GLY A 125 2.13 -9.75 -11.77
C GLY A 125 2.83 -9.40 -10.44
N TYR A 126 2.86 -10.36 -9.51
CA TYR A 126 3.49 -10.17 -8.21
C TYR A 126 4.98 -9.82 -8.34
N ASN A 127 5.42 -8.87 -7.52
CA ASN A 127 6.82 -8.60 -7.27
C ASN A 127 7.43 -9.71 -6.41
N LEU A 128 8.78 -9.71 -6.28
CA LEU A 128 9.50 -10.66 -5.43
C LEU A 128 8.91 -10.68 -4.00
N LEU A 129 8.73 -9.49 -3.43
CA LEU A 129 7.91 -9.34 -2.24
C LEU A 129 6.43 -9.38 -2.63
N PHE A 130 5.78 -10.50 -2.32
CA PHE A 130 4.36 -10.72 -2.59
C PHE A 130 3.44 -9.55 -2.17
N PRO A 131 3.53 -8.96 -0.96
CA PRO A 131 2.66 -7.86 -0.56
C PRO A 131 3.02 -6.49 -1.17
N ALA A 132 4.09 -6.38 -1.96
CA ALA A 132 4.59 -5.09 -2.46
C ALA A 132 3.63 -4.37 -3.41
N TRP A 133 2.64 -5.06 -3.99
CA TRP A 133 1.59 -4.43 -4.79
C TRP A 133 0.84 -3.35 -4.00
N THR A 134 0.63 -3.54 -2.70
CA THR A 134 -0.01 -2.52 -1.82
C THR A 134 0.83 -1.25 -1.70
N LEU A 135 2.16 -1.38 -1.64
CA LEU A 135 3.08 -0.25 -1.54
C LEU A 135 3.11 0.57 -2.83
N LEU A 136 2.96 -0.07 -4.00
CA LEU A 136 2.82 0.65 -5.26
C LEU A 136 1.62 1.60 -5.22
N PHE A 137 0.46 1.13 -4.75
CA PHE A 137 -0.72 1.98 -4.60
C PHE A 137 -0.52 3.07 -3.56
N GLU A 138 0.17 2.79 -2.45
CA GLU A 138 0.48 3.80 -1.43
C GLU A 138 1.40 4.91 -1.97
N VAL A 139 2.48 4.56 -2.66
CA VAL A 139 3.40 5.54 -3.28
C VAL A 139 2.71 6.33 -4.40
N THR A 140 1.87 5.67 -5.20
CA THR A 140 1.07 6.34 -6.24
C THR A 140 0.11 7.34 -5.61
N PHE A 141 -0.58 6.97 -4.54
CA PHE A 141 -1.44 7.89 -3.79
C PHE A 141 -0.67 9.09 -3.23
N TYR A 142 0.54 8.87 -2.72
CA TYR A 142 1.42 9.94 -2.25
C TYR A 142 1.81 10.90 -3.36
N ALA A 143 2.10 10.38 -4.56
CA ALA A 143 2.41 11.19 -5.74
C ALA A 143 1.20 12.04 -6.17
N LEU A 144 0.01 11.42 -6.31
CA LEU A 144 -1.23 12.13 -6.66
C LEU A 144 -1.55 13.25 -5.66
N PHE A 145 -1.42 12.96 -4.36
CA PHE A 145 -1.65 13.96 -3.33
C PHE A 145 -0.61 15.08 -3.36
N THR A 146 0.65 14.77 -3.66
CA THR A 146 1.73 15.76 -3.82
C THR A 146 1.45 16.70 -4.98
N VAL A 147 0.97 16.18 -6.11
CA VAL A 147 0.54 16.98 -7.27
C VAL A 147 -0.63 17.88 -6.87
N ALA A 148 -1.65 17.33 -6.22
CA ALA A 148 -2.81 18.10 -5.77
C ALA A 148 -2.44 19.21 -4.76
N LEU A 149 -1.48 18.93 -3.88
CA LEU A 149 -0.91 19.89 -2.94
C LEU A 149 -0.14 21.01 -3.65
N ALA A 150 0.61 20.68 -4.72
CA ALA A 150 1.34 21.64 -5.53
C ALA A 150 0.41 22.58 -6.32
N VAL A 151 -0.72 22.07 -6.81
CA VAL A 151 -1.71 22.87 -7.53
C VAL A 151 -2.44 23.84 -6.59
N SER A 152 -2.93 23.35 -5.45
CA SER A 152 -3.60 24.21 -4.48
C SER A 152 -3.58 23.63 -3.08
N HIS A 153 -2.92 24.32 -2.15
CA HIS A 153 -2.93 23.93 -0.75
C HIS A 153 -4.36 23.86 -0.18
N LYS A 154 -5.22 24.85 -0.50
CA LYS A 154 -6.60 24.94 0.01
C LYS A 154 -7.49 23.81 -0.52
N HIS A 155 -7.35 23.44 -1.80
CA HIS A 155 -8.25 22.50 -2.47
C HIS A 155 -7.64 21.11 -2.72
N ARG A 156 -6.42 20.84 -2.21
CA ARG A 156 -5.67 19.59 -2.39
C ARG A 156 -6.50 18.31 -2.25
N VAL A 157 -7.40 18.24 -1.27
CA VAL A 157 -8.23 17.05 -1.03
C VAL A 157 -9.23 16.88 -2.18
N LYS A 158 -9.94 17.96 -2.55
CA LYS A 158 -10.91 17.94 -3.66
C LYS A 158 -10.23 17.59 -4.99
N ILE A 159 -9.07 18.18 -5.25
CA ILE A 159 -8.28 17.93 -6.47
C ILE A 159 -7.84 16.45 -6.51
N CYS A 160 -7.26 15.94 -5.43
CA CYS A 160 -6.82 14.54 -5.36
C CYS A 160 -8.00 13.57 -5.56
N SER A 161 -9.13 13.80 -4.89
CA SER A 161 -10.35 13.01 -5.07
C SER A 161 -10.86 13.06 -6.51
N ALA A 162 -10.88 14.24 -7.14
CA ALA A 162 -11.30 14.40 -8.52
C ALA A 162 -10.39 13.64 -9.50
N ILE A 163 -9.06 13.66 -9.29
CA ILE A 163 -8.11 12.91 -10.11
C ILE A 163 -8.38 11.39 -9.99
N ILE A 164 -8.54 10.87 -8.77
CA ILE A 164 -8.78 9.44 -8.55
C ILE A 164 -10.12 9.01 -9.19
N ILE A 165 -11.18 9.79 -9.00
CA ILE A 165 -12.50 9.52 -9.60
C ILE A 165 -12.41 9.58 -11.12
N SER A 166 -11.70 10.55 -11.69
CA SER A 166 -11.51 10.68 -13.13
C SER A 166 -10.80 9.45 -13.72
N ILE A 167 -9.72 8.97 -13.08
CA ILE A 167 -9.02 7.75 -13.51
C ILE A 167 -9.97 6.54 -13.49
N TYR A 168 -10.79 6.42 -12.45
CA TYR A 168 -11.77 5.34 -12.32
C TYR A 168 -12.83 5.39 -13.44
N ILE A 169 -13.41 6.57 -13.70
CA ILE A 169 -14.41 6.78 -14.76
C ILE A 169 -13.81 6.49 -16.14
N LEU A 170 -12.63 7.02 -16.44
CA LEU A 170 -11.95 6.79 -17.73
C LEU A 170 -11.70 5.30 -17.98
N ARG A 171 -11.32 4.56 -16.94
CA ARG A 171 -11.16 3.10 -17.03
C ARG A 171 -12.50 2.42 -17.30
N TYR A 172 -13.56 2.82 -16.61
CA TYR A 172 -14.90 2.26 -16.83
C TYR A 172 -15.41 2.53 -18.25
N CYS A 173 -15.25 3.75 -18.75
CA CYS A 173 -15.63 4.11 -20.13
C CYS A 173 -14.86 3.29 -21.18
N LYS A 174 -13.56 3.05 -20.98
CA LYS A 174 -12.77 2.21 -21.90
C LYS A 174 -13.16 0.73 -21.88
N LEU A 175 -13.75 0.24 -20.79
CA LEU A 175 -14.25 -1.14 -20.70
C LEU A 175 -15.66 -1.30 -21.28
N ALA A 176 -16.41 -0.20 -21.41
CA ALA A 176 -17.77 -0.17 -21.92
C ALA A 176 -17.86 0.14 -23.43
N ALA A 177 -16.73 0.46 -24.08
CA ALA A 177 -16.61 0.74 -25.51
C ALA A 177 -15.86 -0.39 -26.21
#